data_AF-A0A0S7XQY1-F1
#
_entry.id   AF-A0A0S7XQY1-F1
#
_cell.length_a   1.000
_cell.length_b   1.000
_cell.length_c   1.000
_cell.angle_alpha   90.00
_cell.angle_beta   90.00
_cell.angle_gamma   90.00
#
_symmetry.space_group_name_H-M   'P 1'
#
loop_
_entity.id
_entity.type
_entity.pdbx_description
1 polymer ?
#
loop_
_entity_poly.entity_id
_entity_poly.type
_entity_poly.pdbx_seq_one_letter_code
_entity_poly.pdbx_strand_id
1 'polypeptide(L)'
;MNVIVNIFVAIGAGIVASAIVVGFYEAWTAPKLKVDLDDGPRATGSRPGDQPGENRRYEFYHVKVWNARSWVPLFARKAAWASSATIEVFDANGNRLVKDPVHGRWSSAPEPVIPAIAPAHENAVLSSAGTTAVEIKGVQINLLDVGRLYSSGRKADIHPNEDQRLAIAIKYEGEPDCYLFSNESYQDTWWRLPAWRIPLGTHRLRITVSYPCGREVAQFRLANAGPGCDDVRLERWRPA
;
A
#
# COMPACT_ATOMS: atom_id res chain seq x y z
N MET A 1 33.82 43.21 32.59
CA MET A 1 32.50 43.08 31.94
C MET A 1 32.58 42.42 30.55
N ASN A 2 33.59 42.70 29.73
CA ASN A 2 33.68 42.17 28.35
C ASN A 2 33.84 40.64 28.22
N VAL A 3 34.51 39.97 29.17
CA VAL A 3 34.72 38.51 29.10
C VAL A 3 33.40 37.74 29.20
N ILE A 4 32.51 38.12 30.12
CA ILE A 4 31.22 37.44 30.32
C ILE A 4 30.33 37.62 29.08
N VAL A 5 30.27 38.82 28.51
CA VAL A 5 29.50 39.10 27.29
C VAL A 5 30.03 38.27 26.11
N ASN A 6 31.34 38.18 25.94
CA ASN A 6 31.95 37.37 24.87
C ASN A 6 31.61 35.88 25.02
N ILE A 7 31.58 35.36 26.25
CA ILE A 7 31.18 33.97 26.52
C ILE A 7 29.74 33.71 26.08
N PHE A 8 28.79 34.59 26.45
CA PHE A 8 27.40 34.41 26.06
C PHE A 8 27.19 34.53 24.54
N VAL A 9 27.88 35.45 23.87
CA VAL A 9 27.84 35.58 22.41
C VAL A 9 28.36 34.31 21.74
N ALA A 10 29.47 33.76 22.22
CA ALA A 10 30.04 32.53 21.69
C ALA A 10 29.10 31.32 21.86
N ILE A 11 28.48 31.17 23.04
CA ILE A 11 27.49 30.13 23.31
C ILE A 11 26.27 30.29 22.39
N GLY A 12 25.73 31.51 22.28
CA GLY A 12 24.59 31.80 21.42
C GLY A 12 24.88 31.48 19.95
N ALA A 13 26.04 31.91 19.44
CA ALA A 13 26.49 31.59 18.09
C ALA A 13 26.62 30.07 17.87
N GLY A 14 27.16 29.34 18.85
CA GLY A 14 27.27 27.88 18.80
C GLY A 14 25.92 27.16 18.70
N ILE A 15 24.93 27.60 19.48
CA ILE A 15 23.57 27.04 19.44
C ILE A 15 22.93 27.29 18.07
N VAL A 16 23.02 28.52 17.55
CA VAL A 16 22.46 28.87 16.24
C VAL A 16 23.13 28.06 15.12
N ALA A 17 24.46 27.95 15.15
CA ALA A 17 25.20 27.15 14.17
C ALA A 17 24.78 25.67 14.23
N SER A 18 24.62 25.10 15.43
CA SER A 18 24.16 23.72 15.61
C SER A 18 22.75 23.51 15.03
N ALA A 19 21.81 24.41 15.33
CA ALA A 19 20.45 24.35 14.79
C ALA A 19 20.41 24.43 13.26
N ILE A 20 21.26 25.28 12.66
CA ILE A 20 21.41 25.38 11.21
C ILE A 20 21.91 24.06 10.63
N VAL A 21 22.97 23.48 11.19
CA VAL A 21 23.53 22.21 10.73
C VAL A 21 22.50 21.07 10.82
N VAL A 22 21.78 20.98 11.94
CA VAL A 22 20.70 19.99 12.12
C VAL A 22 19.58 20.20 11.10
N GLY A 23 19.14 21.45 10.88
CA GLY A 23 18.11 21.76 9.90
C GLY A 23 18.49 21.36 8.48
N PHE A 24 19.73 21.64 8.07
CA PHE A 24 20.25 21.21 6.76
C PHE A 24 20.36 19.69 6.68
N TYR A 25 20.89 19.03 7.72
CA TYR A 25 21.01 17.57 7.75
C TYR A 25 19.64 16.89 7.65
N GLU A 26 18.65 17.33 8.42
CA GLU A 26 17.27 16.82 8.35
C GLU A 26 16.66 17.05 6.96
N ALA A 27 16.79 18.24 6.40
CA ALA A 27 16.25 18.56 5.08
C ALA A 27 16.88 17.72 3.95
N TRP A 28 18.19 17.44 4.03
CA TRP A 28 18.90 16.64 3.03
C TRP A 28 18.66 15.14 3.18
N THR A 29 18.52 14.65 4.41
CA THR A 29 18.28 13.24 4.69
C THR A 29 16.80 12.86 4.73
N ALA A 30 15.87 13.83 4.64
CA ALA A 30 14.45 13.56 4.60
C ALA A 30 14.08 12.55 3.48
N PRO A 31 13.18 11.58 3.75
CA PRO A 31 12.73 10.63 2.74
C PRO A 31 11.97 11.35 1.63
N LYS A 32 12.19 10.89 0.40
CA LYS A 32 11.51 11.41 -0.79
C LYS A 32 10.96 10.24 -1.59
N LEU A 33 9.72 9.87 -1.30
CA LEU A 33 9.08 8.79 -2.02
C LEU A 33 8.75 9.19 -3.46
N LYS A 34 8.79 8.21 -4.34
CA LYS A 34 8.30 8.29 -5.71
C LYS A 34 7.38 7.11 -5.96
N VAL A 35 6.34 7.34 -6.75
CA VAL A 35 5.39 6.32 -7.20
C VAL A 35 5.41 6.29 -8.72
N ASP A 36 5.57 5.12 -9.30
CA ASP A 36 5.61 4.93 -10.76
C ASP A 36 5.04 3.55 -11.14
N LEU A 37 4.93 3.29 -12.43
CA LEU A 37 4.48 1.99 -12.94
C LEU A 37 5.43 0.88 -12.48
N ASP A 38 4.87 -0.26 -12.08
CA ASP A 38 5.65 -1.49 -11.86
C ASP A 38 5.91 -2.14 -13.21
N ASP A 39 7.18 -2.22 -13.58
CA ASP A 39 7.68 -2.86 -14.80
C ASP A 39 7.93 -4.36 -14.61
N GLY A 40 7.76 -4.86 -13.39
CA GLY A 40 7.90 -6.27 -13.09
C GLY A 40 6.76 -7.15 -13.59
N PRO A 41 6.92 -8.49 -13.50
CA PRO A 41 5.87 -9.42 -13.88
C PRO A 41 4.63 -9.21 -12.99
N ARG A 42 3.45 -9.19 -13.62
CA ARG A 42 2.15 -9.17 -12.93
C ARG A 42 2.04 -10.43 -12.07
N ALA A 43 1.57 -10.27 -10.83
CA ALA A 43 1.26 -11.41 -9.99
C ALA A 43 -0.01 -12.08 -10.54
N THR A 44 0.07 -13.39 -10.76
CA THR A 44 -1.02 -14.18 -11.32
C THR A 44 -1.46 -15.21 -10.31
N GLY A 45 -2.72 -15.62 -10.39
CA GLY A 45 -3.21 -16.75 -9.62
C GLY A 45 -4.44 -17.39 -10.25
N SER A 46 -4.83 -18.51 -9.67
CA SER A 46 -6.04 -19.25 -10.02
C SER A 46 -6.99 -19.24 -8.84
N ARG A 47 -8.31 -19.27 -9.07
CA ARG A 47 -9.25 -19.26 -7.95
C ARG A 47 -9.24 -20.64 -7.29
N PRO A 48 -9.26 -20.70 -5.94
CA PRO A 48 -9.48 -21.96 -5.24
C PRO A 48 -10.80 -22.59 -5.69
N GLY A 49 -10.76 -23.82 -6.17
CA GLY A 49 -11.94 -24.56 -6.62
C GLY A 49 -12.26 -24.47 -8.12
N ASP A 50 -11.44 -23.77 -8.92
CA ASP A 50 -11.57 -23.85 -10.38
C ASP A 50 -11.30 -25.29 -10.87
N GLN A 51 -12.15 -25.78 -11.76
CA GLN A 51 -11.98 -27.11 -12.34
C GLN A 51 -10.76 -27.13 -13.28
N PRO A 52 -10.03 -28.25 -13.37
CA PRO A 52 -8.96 -28.40 -14.34
C PRO A 52 -9.47 -28.12 -15.76
N GLY A 53 -8.97 -27.05 -16.39
CA GLY A 53 -9.35 -26.63 -17.76
C GLY A 53 -10.20 -25.36 -17.82
N GLU A 54 -10.81 -24.93 -16.70
CA GLU A 54 -11.47 -23.63 -16.63
C GLU A 54 -10.40 -22.57 -16.28
N ASN A 55 -9.76 -22.00 -17.30
CA ASN A 55 -8.64 -21.05 -17.15
C ASN A 55 -9.12 -19.68 -16.62
N ARG A 56 -9.70 -19.64 -15.42
CA ARG A 56 -10.17 -18.43 -14.73
C ARG A 56 -9.02 -17.77 -13.97
N ARG A 57 -7.99 -17.40 -14.74
CA ARG A 57 -6.83 -16.65 -14.26
C ARG A 57 -7.28 -15.28 -13.74
N TYR A 58 -6.57 -14.78 -12.74
CA TYR A 58 -6.61 -13.36 -12.39
C TYR A 58 -5.22 -12.78 -12.34
N GLU A 59 -5.15 -11.46 -12.47
CA GLU A 59 -3.91 -10.69 -12.40
C GLU A 59 -4.04 -9.48 -11.51
N PHE A 60 -2.99 -9.24 -10.73
CA PHE A 60 -2.83 -8.04 -9.93
C PHE A 60 -2.02 -6.98 -10.68
N TYR A 61 -2.57 -5.78 -10.66
CA TYR A 61 -1.95 -4.57 -11.17
C TYR A 61 -1.32 -3.79 -10.04
N HIS A 62 -0.03 -3.54 -10.18
CA HIS A 62 0.78 -2.88 -9.15
C HIS A 62 1.32 -1.55 -9.63
N VAL A 63 1.63 -0.70 -8.67
CA VAL A 63 2.58 0.40 -8.84
C VAL A 63 3.78 0.18 -7.95
N LYS A 64 4.92 0.70 -8.38
CA LYS A 64 6.17 0.67 -7.62
C LYS A 64 6.31 1.94 -6.81
N VAL A 65 6.65 1.80 -5.54
CA VAL A 65 6.94 2.90 -4.62
C VAL A 65 8.34 2.73 -4.08
N TRP A 66 9.15 3.77 -4.16
CA TRP A 66 10.53 3.71 -3.66
C TRP A 66 10.98 5.04 -3.07
N ASN A 67 11.98 4.98 -2.21
CA ASN A 67 12.63 6.16 -1.63
C ASN A 67 13.76 6.62 -2.57
N ALA A 68 13.55 7.75 -3.24
CA ALA A 68 14.46 8.26 -4.25
C ALA A 68 15.87 8.47 -3.69
N ARG A 69 16.89 8.05 -4.43
CA ARG A 69 18.29 8.23 -4.03
C ARG A 69 18.59 9.71 -3.72
N SER A 70 19.42 9.94 -2.69
CA SER A 70 19.96 11.26 -2.44
C SER A 70 20.85 11.70 -3.61
N TRP A 71 20.79 12.99 -3.95
CA TRP A 71 21.66 13.55 -4.98
C TRP A 71 23.09 13.77 -4.46
N VAL A 72 23.26 13.84 -3.13
CA VAL A 72 24.58 13.92 -2.48
C VAL A 72 25.00 12.52 -2.04
N PRO A 73 26.13 11.97 -2.53
CA PRO A 73 26.53 10.59 -2.26
C PRO A 73 26.89 10.33 -0.80
N LEU A 74 27.27 11.37 -0.04
CA LEU A 74 27.65 11.27 1.38
C LEU A 74 26.45 11.14 2.33
N PHE A 75 25.24 11.47 1.87
CA PHE A 75 24.05 11.49 2.72
C PHE A 75 23.02 10.51 2.21
N ALA A 76 22.91 9.35 2.87
CA ALA A 76 21.78 8.46 2.65
C ALA A 76 20.49 9.12 3.16
N ARG A 77 19.38 8.94 2.44
CA ARG A 77 18.07 9.34 2.96
C ARG A 77 17.70 8.44 4.14
N LYS A 78 16.92 8.96 5.08
CA LYS A 78 16.24 8.17 6.09
C LYS A 78 15.15 7.32 5.43
N ALA A 79 14.80 6.20 6.06
CA ALA A 79 13.66 5.40 5.64
C ALA A 79 12.35 6.18 5.82
N ALA A 80 11.37 5.93 4.95
CA ALA A 80 10.02 6.44 5.13
C ALA A 80 9.22 5.44 5.98
N TRP A 81 9.26 5.65 7.30
CA TRP A 81 8.59 4.79 8.28
C TRP A 81 7.07 4.88 8.17
N ALA A 82 6.39 3.77 8.46
CA ALA A 82 4.93 3.71 8.60
C ALA A 82 4.17 4.29 7.39
N SER A 83 4.71 4.11 6.18
CA SER A 83 4.13 4.64 4.95
C SER A 83 2.81 3.94 4.64
N SER A 84 1.78 4.73 4.36
CA SER A 84 0.44 4.25 4.00
C SER A 84 0.01 4.81 2.66
N ALA A 85 -0.86 4.10 1.96
CA ALA A 85 -1.34 4.53 0.65
C ALA A 85 -2.87 4.62 0.61
N THR A 86 -3.37 5.53 -0.20
CA THR A 86 -4.79 5.63 -0.56
C THR A 86 -4.94 5.72 -2.07
N ILE A 87 -6.00 5.11 -2.59
CA ILE A 87 -6.32 4.99 -4.01
C ILE A 87 -7.69 5.63 -4.22
N GLU A 88 -7.74 6.60 -5.13
CA GLU A 88 -8.99 7.22 -5.59
C GLU A 88 -9.15 6.97 -7.09
N VAL A 89 -10.37 6.67 -7.53
CA VAL A 89 -10.70 6.44 -8.93
C VAL A 89 -11.69 7.50 -9.39
N PHE A 90 -11.38 8.11 -10.53
CA PHE A 90 -12.21 9.12 -11.17
C PHE A 90 -12.65 8.63 -12.55
N ASP A 91 -13.90 8.90 -12.90
CA ASP A 91 -14.42 8.71 -14.26
C ASP A 91 -13.82 9.72 -15.25
N ALA A 92 -14.20 9.61 -16.52
CA ALA A 92 -13.75 10.53 -17.57
C ALA A 92 -14.21 11.99 -17.35
N ASN A 93 -15.29 12.19 -16.57
CA ASN A 93 -15.83 13.52 -16.24
C ASN A 93 -15.14 14.11 -15.00
N GLY A 94 -14.25 13.36 -14.34
CA GLY A 94 -13.57 13.77 -13.12
C GLY A 94 -14.36 13.53 -11.82
N ASN A 95 -15.52 12.88 -11.89
CA ASN A 95 -16.27 12.46 -10.71
C ASN A 95 -15.61 11.25 -10.07
N ARG A 96 -15.68 11.13 -8.75
CA ARG A 96 -15.22 9.92 -8.06
C ARG A 96 -16.14 8.76 -8.39
N LEU A 97 -15.56 7.70 -8.96
CA LEU A 97 -16.27 6.44 -9.23
C LEU A 97 -16.52 5.66 -7.94
N VAL A 98 -15.53 5.65 -7.05
CA VAL A 98 -15.63 5.09 -5.69
C VAL A 98 -15.72 6.25 -4.71
N LYS A 99 -16.78 6.28 -3.90
CA LYS A 99 -17.10 7.40 -3.01
C LYS A 99 -15.96 7.74 -2.05
N ASP A 100 -15.45 6.70 -1.37
CA ASP A 100 -14.43 6.82 -0.34
C ASP A 100 -13.06 6.36 -0.86
N PRO A 101 -11.95 7.02 -0.47
CA PRO A 101 -10.61 6.55 -0.82
C PRO A 101 -10.35 5.15 -0.28
N VAL A 102 -9.84 4.26 -1.14
CA VAL A 102 -9.51 2.88 -0.77
C VAL A 102 -8.09 2.84 -0.17
N HIS A 103 -7.91 2.19 0.97
CA HIS A 103 -6.58 2.03 1.55
C HIS A 103 -5.76 1.02 0.73
N GLY A 104 -4.60 1.42 0.24
CA GLY A 104 -3.75 0.54 -0.55
C GLY A 104 -3.12 -0.57 0.29
N ARG A 105 -2.89 -1.74 -0.33
CA ARG A 105 -2.22 -2.90 0.28
C ARG A 105 -0.82 -3.06 -0.29
N TRP A 106 0.17 -3.10 0.60
CA TRP A 106 1.54 -3.42 0.25
C TRP A 106 1.68 -4.92 -0.02
N SER A 107 2.25 -5.30 -1.16
CA SER A 107 2.38 -6.73 -1.53
C SER A 107 3.37 -7.49 -0.65
N SER A 108 4.25 -6.78 0.05
CA SER A 108 5.17 -7.32 1.06
C SER A 108 4.50 -7.59 2.40
N ALA A 109 3.30 -7.04 2.64
CA ALA A 109 2.60 -7.24 3.90
C ALA A 109 1.96 -8.64 3.96
N PRO A 110 1.97 -9.30 5.13
CA PRO A 110 1.30 -10.58 5.29
C PRO A 110 -0.19 -10.48 4.93
N GLU A 111 -0.74 -11.59 4.45
CA GLU A 111 -2.17 -11.66 4.17
C GLU A 111 -2.99 -11.45 5.46
N PRO A 112 -4.11 -10.72 5.40
CA PRO A 112 -4.98 -10.58 6.55
C PRO A 112 -5.52 -11.96 6.92
N VAL A 113 -5.34 -12.37 8.17
CA VAL A 113 -5.95 -13.60 8.68
C VAL A 113 -7.44 -13.34 8.81
N ILE A 114 -8.22 -13.89 7.88
CA ILE A 114 -9.68 -13.88 7.99
C ILE A 114 -10.05 -14.82 9.14
N PRO A 115 -10.81 -14.37 10.15
CA PRO A 115 -11.31 -15.25 11.19
C PRO A 115 -12.18 -16.34 10.56
N ALA A 116 -11.65 -17.55 10.45
CA ALA A 116 -12.45 -18.71 10.08
C ALA A 116 -13.13 -19.24 11.36
N ILE A 117 -14.46 -19.30 11.36
CA ILE A 117 -15.20 -20.10 12.33
C ILE A 117 -15.10 -21.54 11.84
N ALA A 118 -14.05 -22.25 12.25
CA ALA A 118 -13.97 -23.68 12.02
C ALA A 118 -14.91 -24.37 13.02
N PRO A 119 -15.84 -25.25 12.58
CA PRO A 119 -16.50 -26.15 13.52
C PRO A 119 -15.40 -26.96 14.22
N ALA A 120 -15.46 -27.03 15.55
CA ALA A 120 -14.45 -27.75 16.33
C ALA A 120 -14.51 -29.24 15.99
N HIS A 121 -13.70 -29.66 15.03
CA HIS A 121 -13.38 -31.06 14.86
C HIS A 121 -12.34 -31.43 15.92
N GLU A 122 -12.58 -32.58 16.55
CA GLU A 122 -11.98 -33.13 17.78
C GLU A 122 -10.43 -33.22 17.82
N ASN A 123 -9.72 -32.81 16.77
CA ASN A 123 -8.26 -32.91 16.65
C ASN A 123 -7.59 -31.59 16.20
N ALA A 124 -8.03 -30.44 16.71
CA ALA A 124 -7.39 -29.15 16.41
C ALA A 124 -6.04 -29.02 17.16
N VAL A 125 -4.96 -29.42 16.49
CA VAL A 125 -3.58 -29.15 16.87
C VAL A 125 -3.35 -27.64 16.96
N LEU A 126 -2.88 -27.17 18.12
CA LEU A 126 -2.53 -25.78 18.41
C LEU A 126 -1.74 -25.13 17.26
N SER A 127 -2.33 -24.16 16.56
CA SER A 127 -1.61 -23.36 15.58
C SER A 127 -0.63 -22.44 16.31
N SER A 128 0.65 -22.76 16.20
CA SER A 128 1.78 -22.03 16.76
C SER A 128 2.03 -20.71 16.01
N ALA A 129 1.27 -19.65 16.28
CA ALA A 129 1.68 -18.26 16.00
C ALA A 129 0.72 -17.23 16.62
N GLY A 130 0.70 -17.12 17.95
CA GLY A 130 0.27 -15.90 18.65
C GLY A 130 -1.21 -15.55 18.63
N THR A 131 -2.10 -16.45 18.21
CA THR A 131 -3.55 -16.23 18.33
C THR A 131 -4.04 -16.83 19.65
N THR A 132 -4.63 -15.99 20.50
CA THR A 132 -5.27 -16.45 21.75
C THR A 132 -6.62 -17.09 21.37
N ALA A 133 -6.62 -18.39 21.10
CA ALA A 133 -7.85 -19.15 20.95
C ALA A 133 -8.51 -19.29 22.33
N VAL A 134 -9.72 -18.75 22.48
CA VAL A 134 -10.53 -18.96 23.69
C VAL A 134 -11.55 -20.04 23.36
N GLU A 135 -11.43 -21.17 24.06
CA GLU A 135 -12.36 -22.28 23.96
C GLU A 135 -13.54 -22.04 24.90
N ILE A 136 -14.74 -21.86 24.33
CA ILE A 136 -15.99 -21.80 25.11
C ILE A 136 -16.89 -22.91 24.59
N LYS A 137 -17.12 -23.95 25.42
CA LYS A 137 -18.04 -25.08 25.12
C LYS A 137 -17.71 -25.83 23.82
N GLY A 138 -16.45 -26.16 23.58
CA GLY A 138 -16.04 -26.90 22.38
C GLY A 138 -16.19 -26.11 21.09
N VAL A 139 -16.22 -24.77 21.16
CA VAL A 139 -16.08 -23.89 19.99
C VAL A 139 -14.81 -23.08 20.20
N GLN A 140 -13.83 -23.25 19.29
CA GLN A 140 -12.66 -22.37 19.26
C GLN A 140 -13.06 -21.06 18.59
N ILE A 141 -13.13 -19.99 19.37
CA ILE A 141 -13.34 -18.65 18.85
C ILE A 141 -11.96 -18.02 18.70
N ASN A 142 -11.50 -17.85 17.45
CA ASN A 142 -10.35 -16.99 17.17
C ASN A 142 -10.79 -15.55 17.47
N LEU A 143 -10.31 -15.01 18.59
CA LEU A 143 -10.54 -13.62 18.94
C LEU A 143 -9.98 -12.74 17.81
N LEU A 144 -10.91 -12.04 17.17
CA LEU A 144 -10.62 -11.10 16.11
C LEU A 144 -9.72 -9.99 16.66
N ASP A 145 -8.43 -10.03 16.35
CA ASP A 145 -7.56 -8.87 16.60
C ASP A 145 -7.85 -7.81 15.53
N VAL A 146 -8.86 -6.99 15.82
CA VAL A 146 -9.24 -5.83 15.00
C VAL A 146 -8.04 -4.90 14.83
N GLY A 147 -7.20 -4.74 15.86
CA GLY A 147 -5.97 -3.95 15.73
C GLY A 147 -5.07 -4.49 14.63
N ARG A 148 -4.89 -5.81 14.57
CA ARG A 148 -4.06 -6.48 13.56
C ARG A 148 -4.63 -6.37 12.14
N LEU A 149 -5.95 -6.54 11.97
CA LEU A 149 -6.60 -6.42 10.66
C LEU A 149 -6.46 -5.02 10.06
N TYR A 150 -6.61 -3.99 10.89
CA TYR A 150 -6.59 -2.61 10.42
C TYR A 150 -5.17 -2.01 10.37
N SER A 151 -4.24 -2.50 11.20
CA SER A 151 -2.92 -1.87 11.36
C SER A 151 -1.79 -2.61 10.65
N SER A 152 -1.82 -3.94 10.57
CA SER A 152 -0.61 -4.74 10.23
C SER A 152 -0.28 -4.79 8.75
N GLY A 153 -1.25 -4.51 7.87
CA GLY A 153 -1.05 -4.60 6.41
C GLY A 153 -1.14 -3.29 5.66
N ARG A 154 -1.47 -2.18 6.34
CA ARG A 154 -1.69 -0.87 5.70
C ARG A 154 -0.47 0.03 5.72
N LYS A 155 0.55 -0.35 6.51
CA LYS A 155 1.79 0.40 6.70
C LYS A 155 2.97 -0.43 6.24
N ALA A 156 3.91 0.21 5.57
CA ALA A 156 5.20 -0.38 5.22
C ALA A 156 6.32 0.64 5.46
N ASP A 157 7.49 0.13 5.78
CA ASP A 157 8.71 0.94 5.88
C ASP A 157 9.41 0.89 4.52
N ILE A 158 9.71 2.06 3.95
CA ILE A 158 10.33 2.15 2.62
C ILE A 158 11.76 2.65 2.80
N HIS A 159 12.70 1.71 2.82
CA HIS A 159 14.11 1.98 2.96
C HIS A 159 14.70 2.57 1.67
N PRO A 160 15.79 3.34 1.75
CA PRO A 160 16.56 3.72 0.58
C PRO A 160 17.05 2.49 -0.17
N ASN A 161 16.91 2.50 -1.50
CA ASN A 161 17.27 1.39 -2.39
C ASN A 161 16.39 0.15 -2.27
N GLU A 162 15.25 0.24 -1.59
CA GLU A 162 14.23 -0.81 -1.57
C GLU A 162 12.99 -0.31 -2.31
N ASP A 163 12.50 -1.16 -3.21
CA ASP A 163 11.27 -0.92 -3.95
C ASP A 163 10.15 -1.71 -3.27
N GLN A 164 9.04 -1.04 -2.98
CA GLN A 164 7.82 -1.66 -2.49
C GLN A 164 6.78 -1.70 -3.59
N ARG A 165 6.00 -2.78 -3.65
CA ARG A 165 4.86 -2.91 -4.57
C ARG A 165 3.57 -2.62 -3.84
N LEU A 166 2.75 -1.79 -4.46
CA LEU A 166 1.42 -1.46 -3.98
C LEU A 166 0.39 -2.06 -4.95
N ALA A 167 -0.42 -3.01 -4.47
CA ALA A 167 -1.49 -3.58 -5.27
C ALA A 167 -2.62 -2.55 -5.42
N ILE A 168 -3.03 -2.31 -6.67
CA ILE A 168 -4.00 -1.27 -7.02
C ILE A 168 -5.33 -1.88 -7.45
N ALA A 169 -5.27 -2.85 -8.36
CA ALA A 169 -6.44 -3.47 -8.92
C ALA A 169 -6.20 -4.95 -9.22
N ILE A 170 -7.30 -5.68 -9.33
CA ILE A 170 -7.34 -7.07 -9.79
C ILE A 170 -8.28 -7.17 -11.00
N LYS A 171 -7.86 -7.94 -12.01
CA LYS A 171 -8.66 -8.29 -13.18
C LYS A 171 -8.81 -9.80 -13.24
N TYR A 172 -10.00 -10.28 -13.59
CA TYR A 172 -10.29 -11.69 -13.80
C TYR A 172 -10.52 -11.94 -15.28
N GLU A 173 -10.00 -13.05 -15.76
CA GLU A 173 -10.17 -13.48 -17.15
C GLU A 173 -11.65 -13.72 -17.46
N GLY A 174 -12.13 -13.10 -18.53
CA GLY A 174 -13.51 -13.22 -19.00
C GLY A 174 -14.50 -12.26 -18.33
N GLU A 175 -14.08 -11.44 -17.36
CA GLU A 175 -14.95 -10.47 -16.69
C GLU A 175 -14.76 -9.05 -17.27
N PRO A 176 -15.83 -8.35 -17.66
CA PRO A 176 -15.71 -7.01 -18.26
C PRO A 176 -15.15 -5.97 -17.26
N ASP A 177 -15.43 -6.14 -15.98
CA ASP A 177 -15.04 -5.19 -14.95
C ASP A 177 -13.67 -5.57 -14.33
N CYS A 178 -12.96 -4.59 -13.78
CA CYS A 178 -11.87 -4.83 -12.83
C CYS A 178 -12.25 -4.27 -11.46
N TYR A 179 -11.51 -4.62 -10.42
CA TYR A 179 -11.83 -4.21 -9.05
C TYR A 179 -10.61 -3.60 -8.39
N LEU A 180 -10.78 -2.54 -7.59
CA LEU A 180 -9.70 -2.12 -6.70
C LEU A 180 -9.39 -3.22 -5.70
N PHE A 181 -8.13 -3.29 -5.28
CA PHE A 181 -7.68 -4.31 -4.35
C PHE A 181 -7.06 -3.71 -3.09
N SER A 182 -7.47 -4.25 -1.94
CA SER A 182 -6.89 -3.91 -0.63
C SER A 182 -7.05 -5.07 0.36
N ASN A 183 -6.75 -4.81 1.64
CA ASN A 183 -7.03 -5.77 2.72
C ASN A 183 -8.52 -6.08 2.87
N GLU A 184 -9.42 -5.12 2.64
CA GLU A 184 -10.86 -5.35 2.78
C GLU A 184 -11.38 -6.27 1.67
N SER A 185 -10.71 -6.34 0.52
CA SER A 185 -11.06 -7.28 -0.55
C SER A 185 -11.08 -8.73 -0.02
N TYR A 186 -10.23 -9.09 0.95
CA TYR A 186 -10.25 -10.42 1.57
C TYR A 186 -11.56 -10.77 2.29
N GLN A 187 -12.42 -9.80 2.60
CA GLN A 187 -13.72 -10.04 3.23
C GLN A 187 -14.80 -10.49 2.24
N ASP A 188 -14.58 -10.29 0.94
CA ASP A 188 -15.52 -10.70 -0.11
C ASP A 188 -15.07 -12.00 -0.78
N THR A 189 -16.03 -12.72 -1.33
CA THR A 189 -15.75 -13.96 -2.04
C THR A 189 -14.95 -13.63 -3.30
N TRP A 190 -13.85 -14.35 -3.50
CA TRP A 190 -12.92 -14.12 -4.60
C TRP A 190 -12.31 -12.72 -4.64
N TRP A 191 -12.36 -11.95 -3.56
CA TRP A 191 -11.78 -10.60 -3.47
C TRP A 191 -12.45 -9.51 -4.32
N ARG A 192 -13.72 -9.72 -4.69
CA ARG A 192 -14.48 -8.83 -5.59
C ARG A 192 -15.46 -7.97 -4.83
N LEU A 193 -14.99 -6.87 -4.26
CA LEU A 193 -15.88 -5.91 -3.60
C LEU A 193 -16.71 -5.12 -4.64
N PRO A 194 -18.04 -5.28 -4.72
CA PRO A 194 -18.84 -4.63 -5.77
C PRO A 194 -18.82 -3.10 -5.69
N ALA A 195 -18.64 -2.55 -4.48
CA ALA A 195 -18.50 -1.12 -4.26
C ALA A 195 -17.23 -0.52 -4.90
N TRP A 196 -16.25 -1.35 -5.25
CA TRP A 196 -14.95 -0.96 -5.81
C TRP A 196 -14.76 -1.40 -7.26
N ARG A 197 -15.88 -1.72 -7.91
CA ARG A 197 -15.93 -2.11 -9.31
C ARG A 197 -15.55 -0.94 -10.21
N ILE A 198 -14.68 -1.22 -11.17
CA ILE A 198 -14.23 -0.31 -12.22
C ILE A 198 -14.74 -0.88 -13.56
N PRO A 199 -15.73 -0.23 -14.19
CA PRO A 199 -16.29 -0.71 -15.44
C PRO A 199 -15.32 -0.55 -16.61
N LEU A 200 -15.69 -1.10 -17.77
CA LEU A 200 -14.98 -0.83 -19.02
C LEU A 200 -14.85 0.68 -19.28
N GLY A 201 -13.72 1.09 -19.87
CA GLY A 201 -13.43 2.47 -20.21
C GLY A 201 -12.08 2.96 -19.68
N THR A 202 -11.90 4.27 -19.74
CA THR A 202 -10.69 4.94 -19.24
C THR A 202 -11.00 5.70 -17.97
N HIS A 203 -10.24 5.42 -16.93
CA HIS A 203 -10.39 6.00 -15.60
C HIS A 203 -9.09 6.67 -15.19
N ARG A 204 -9.19 7.73 -14.39
CA ARG A 204 -8.04 8.37 -13.77
C ARG A 204 -7.89 7.86 -12.34
N LEU A 205 -6.73 7.29 -12.03
CA LEU A 205 -6.36 6.92 -10.67
C LEU A 205 -5.53 8.03 -10.04
N ARG A 206 -5.77 8.31 -8.76
CA ARG A 206 -4.89 9.11 -7.92
C ARG A 206 -4.43 8.25 -6.75
N ILE A 207 -3.12 8.09 -6.65
CA ILE A 207 -2.49 7.32 -5.59
C ILE A 207 -1.75 8.31 -4.70
N THR A 208 -2.11 8.34 -3.41
CA THR A 208 -1.47 9.19 -2.41
C THR A 208 -0.76 8.32 -1.40
N VAL A 209 0.57 8.38 -1.37
CA VAL A 209 1.41 7.72 -0.37
C VAL A 209 1.79 8.74 0.70
N SER A 210 1.39 8.48 1.94
CA SER A 210 1.61 9.36 3.09
C SER A 210 2.59 8.72 4.07
N TYR A 211 3.51 9.53 4.60
CA TYR A 211 4.53 9.14 5.57
C TYR A 211 4.74 10.29 6.59
N PRO A 212 5.38 10.07 7.76
CA PRO A 212 5.37 11.02 8.87
C PRO A 212 5.79 12.46 8.53
N CYS A 213 6.71 12.63 7.58
CA CYS A 213 7.26 13.94 7.20
C CYS A 213 6.87 14.38 5.78
N GLY A 214 5.88 13.75 5.15
CA GLY A 214 5.49 14.13 3.79
C GLY A 214 4.42 13.26 3.14
N ARG A 215 4.13 13.58 1.89
CA ARG A 215 3.27 12.78 1.02
C ARG A 215 3.72 12.90 -0.41
N GLU A 216 3.55 11.83 -1.17
CA GLU A 216 3.72 11.78 -2.61
C GLU A 216 2.38 11.48 -3.27
N VAL A 217 2.03 12.24 -4.32
CA VAL A 217 0.80 12.04 -5.08
C VAL A 217 1.17 11.75 -6.53
N ALA A 218 0.76 10.58 -7.01
CA ALA A 218 0.91 10.19 -8.40
C ALA A 218 -0.46 9.95 -9.03
N GLN A 219 -0.56 10.24 -10.33
CA GLN A 219 -1.78 10.03 -11.11
C GLN A 219 -1.48 9.10 -12.27
N PHE A 220 -2.42 8.19 -12.50
CA PHE A 220 -2.33 7.18 -13.55
C PHE A 220 -3.62 7.15 -14.36
N ARG A 221 -3.50 6.74 -15.62
CA ARG A 221 -4.59 6.35 -16.48
C ARG A 221 -4.74 4.83 -16.38
N LEU A 222 -5.91 4.36 -15.98
CA LEU A 222 -6.30 2.95 -16.06
C LEU A 222 -7.25 2.80 -17.24
N ALA A 223 -6.82 2.10 -18.28
CA ALA A 223 -7.68 1.71 -19.39
C ALA A 223 -8.12 0.25 -19.18
N ASN A 224 -9.41 0.01 -19.00
CA ASN A 224 -10.02 -1.32 -18.95
C ASN A 224 -10.77 -1.52 -20.27
N ALA A 225 -10.11 -2.11 -21.27
CA ALA A 225 -10.60 -2.14 -22.65
C ALA A 225 -11.50 -3.34 -22.98
N GLY A 226 -11.53 -4.36 -22.13
CA GLY A 226 -12.18 -5.63 -22.45
C GLY A 226 -12.18 -6.64 -21.30
N PRO A 227 -12.66 -7.86 -21.54
CA PRO A 227 -12.81 -8.89 -20.51
C PRO A 227 -11.52 -9.65 -20.16
N GLY A 228 -10.48 -9.55 -20.99
CA GLY A 228 -9.21 -10.25 -20.76
C GLY A 228 -8.35 -9.56 -19.70
N CYS A 229 -7.46 -10.31 -19.06
CA CYS A 229 -6.46 -9.72 -18.18
C CYS A 229 -5.59 -8.71 -18.92
N ASP A 230 -5.18 -9.00 -20.16
CA ASP A 230 -4.34 -8.12 -21.00
C ASP A 230 -5.03 -6.85 -21.51
N ASP A 231 -6.34 -6.75 -21.34
CA ASP A 231 -7.11 -5.56 -21.74
C ASP A 231 -7.03 -4.43 -20.71
N VAL A 232 -6.43 -4.68 -19.53
CA VAL A 232 -6.19 -3.66 -18.51
C VAL A 232 -4.77 -3.11 -18.65
N ARG A 233 -4.67 -1.78 -18.81
CA ARG A 233 -3.40 -1.07 -18.92
C ARG A 233 -3.33 0.08 -17.92
N LEU A 234 -2.19 0.17 -17.23
CA LEU A 234 -1.84 1.28 -16.38
C LEU A 234 -0.78 2.13 -17.06
N GLU A 235 -1.02 3.43 -17.13
CA GLU A 235 -0.10 4.40 -17.71
C GLU A 235 0.01 5.64 -16.85
N ARG A 236 1.10 6.39 -16.96
CA ARG A 236 1.25 7.65 -16.22
C ARG A 236 0.28 8.69 -16.79
N TRP A 237 -0.48 9.35 -15.90
CA TRP A 237 -1.37 10.43 -16.33
C TRP A 237 -0.54 11.64 -16.79
N ARG A 238 -0.70 12.03 -18.04
CA ARG A 238 -0.18 13.29 -18.57
C ARG A 238 -1.37 14.22 -18.77
N PRO A 239 -1.44 15.38 -18.10
CA PRO A 239 -2.40 16.39 -18.48
C PRO A 239 -2.16 16.74 -19.95
N ALA A 240 -3.25 16.82 -20.71
CA ALA A 240 -3.22 17.26 -22.11
C ALA A 240 -2.75 18.72 -22.22
#